data_AF-A0A5E4LR21-F1
#
_entry.id   AF-A0A5E4LR21-F1
#
_cell.length_a   1.000
_cell.length_b   1.000
_cell.length_c   1.000
_cell.angle_alpha   90.00
_cell.angle_beta   90.00
_cell.angle_gamma   90.00
#
_symmetry.space_group_name_H-M   'P 1'
#
loop_
_entity.id
_entity.type
_entity.pdbx_description
1 polymer ?
#
loop_
_entity_poly.entity_id
_entity_poly.type
_entity_poly.pdbx_seq_one_letter_code
_entity_poly.pdbx_strand_id
1 'polypeptide(L)'
;MKFFKGQYFSFDAIIAAVIFVLALVALLSYWHSVRSFLDYQNDPISKEAIRVSNLLFAPPSPSPNCADIQQLGFGLSWSDRRVNSSLLNCAMVNSLGNPDWLYQNLSTPYKATLEIANVTDVHNPIILGYDPSTPPVDTIHVVKIRRLGTVVNPDGSTYMVTFDLSLYKEG
;
A
#
# COMPACT_ATOMS: atom_id res chain seq x y z
N MET A 1 72.87 -10.51 2.75
CA MET A 1 71.46 -10.32 3.15
C MET A 1 70.56 -11.06 2.17
N LYS A 2 69.97 -12.19 2.56
CA LYS A 2 68.98 -12.91 1.75
C LYS A 2 67.62 -12.23 1.98
N PHE A 3 67.10 -11.57 0.96
CA PHE A 3 65.76 -11.02 0.98
C PHE A 3 64.74 -12.16 0.94
N PHE A 4 63.96 -12.33 2.00
CA PHE A 4 62.78 -13.20 2.06
C PHE A 4 61.70 -12.66 1.10
N LYS A 5 61.84 -12.91 -0.21
CA LYS A 5 60.91 -12.44 -1.26
C LYS A 5 59.62 -13.27 -1.38
N GLY A 6 59.38 -14.24 -0.50
CA GLY A 6 58.21 -15.15 -0.58
C GLY A 6 57.05 -14.85 0.38
N GLN A 7 57.24 -14.05 1.44
CA GLN A 7 56.22 -13.88 2.49
C GLN A 7 55.09 -12.89 2.12
N TYR A 8 55.34 -11.92 1.26
CA TYR A 8 54.33 -10.93 0.87
C TYR A 8 53.24 -11.52 -0.02
N PHE A 9 53.57 -12.53 -0.83
CA PHE A 9 52.60 -13.22 -1.68
C PHE A 9 51.52 -13.95 -0.87
N SER A 10 51.89 -14.59 0.25
CA SER A 10 50.92 -15.24 1.14
C SER A 10 50.00 -14.25 1.84
N PHE A 11 50.48 -13.05 2.14
CA PHE A 11 49.67 -12.03 2.83
C PHE A 11 48.60 -11.44 1.92
N ASP A 12 48.96 -11.11 0.67
CA ASP A 12 48.00 -10.62 -0.32
C ASP A 12 46.92 -11.66 -0.64
N ALA A 13 47.29 -12.93 -0.73
CA ALA A 13 46.33 -14.02 -0.94
C ALA A 13 45.33 -14.16 0.22
N ILE A 14 45.79 -14.02 1.46
CA ILE A 14 44.92 -14.05 2.64
C ILE A 14 43.96 -12.86 2.63
N ILE A 15 44.45 -11.64 2.37
CA ILE A 15 43.59 -10.45 2.29
C ILE A 15 42.55 -10.60 1.18
N ALA A 16 42.96 -11.05 -0.01
CA ALA A 16 42.03 -11.27 -1.13
C ALA A 16 40.96 -12.31 -0.78
N ALA A 17 41.33 -13.41 -0.12
CA ALA A 17 40.38 -14.42 0.35
C ALA A 17 39.39 -13.85 1.37
N VAL A 18 39.86 -13.03 2.32
CA VAL A 18 39.00 -12.37 3.31
C VAL A 18 38.03 -11.40 2.63
N ILE A 19 38.51 -10.54 1.72
CA ILE A 19 37.65 -9.62 0.97
C ILE A 19 36.61 -10.39 0.14
N PHE A 20 37.01 -11.50 -0.50
CA PHE A 20 36.11 -12.34 -1.26
C PHE A 20 35.01 -12.95 -0.38
N VAL A 21 35.35 -13.48 0.80
CA VAL A 21 34.37 -14.02 1.75
C VAL A 21 33.42 -12.92 2.23
N LEU A 22 33.92 -11.74 2.56
CA LEU A 22 33.07 -10.61 2.95
C LEU A 22 32.12 -10.19 1.83
N ALA A 23 32.60 -10.12 0.58
CA ALA A 23 31.77 -9.81 -0.57
C ALA A 23 30.70 -10.88 -0.81
N LEU A 24 31.04 -12.17 -0.65
CA LEU A 24 30.12 -13.29 -0.80
C LEU A 24 29.03 -13.27 0.28
N VAL A 25 29.39 -13.01 1.54
CA VAL A 25 28.42 -12.85 2.63
C VAL A 25 27.49 -11.67 2.34
N ALA A 26 28.03 -10.52 1.94
CA ALA A 26 27.23 -9.34 1.60
C ALA A 26 26.25 -9.63 0.44
N LEU A 27 26.70 -10.36 -0.59
CA LEU A 27 25.87 -10.76 -1.72
C LEU A 27 24.75 -11.71 -1.30
N LEU A 28 25.03 -12.70 -0.44
CA LEU A 28 24.02 -13.63 0.08
C LEU A 28 22.99 -12.90 0.94
N SER A 29 23.43 -11.99 1.81
CA SER A 29 22.52 -11.16 2.62
C SER A 29 21.61 -10.30 1.73
N TYR A 30 22.17 -9.69 0.68
CA TYR A 30 21.39 -8.95 -0.30
C TYR A 30 20.37 -9.84 -1.02
N TRP A 31 20.79 -11.03 -1.48
CA TRP A 31 19.92 -11.98 -2.16
C TRP A 31 18.74 -12.43 -1.30
N HIS A 32 18.98 -12.75 -0.03
CA HIS A 32 17.91 -13.12 0.90
C HIS A 32 16.92 -11.98 1.11
N SER A 33 17.38 -10.74 1.26
CA SER A 33 16.53 -9.56 1.36
C SER A 33 15.64 -9.37 0.12
N VAL A 34 16.24 -9.46 -1.07
CA VAL A 34 15.51 -9.34 -2.35
C VAL A 34 14.47 -10.46 -2.49
N ARG A 35 14.81 -11.69 -2.15
CA ARG A 35 13.88 -12.82 -2.23
C ARG A 35 12.68 -12.62 -1.30
N SER A 36 12.90 -12.25 -0.04
CA SER A 36 11.79 -11.99 0.90
C SER A 36 10.87 -10.86 0.41
N PHE A 37 11.43 -9.83 -0.22
CA PHE A 37 10.64 -8.76 -0.84
C PHE A 37 9.82 -9.25 -2.05
N LEU A 38 10.40 -10.08 -2.91
CA LEU A 38 9.69 -10.68 -4.06
C LEU A 38 8.58 -11.64 -3.62
N ASP A 39 8.82 -12.43 -2.58
CA ASP A 39 7.81 -13.35 -2.03
C ASP A 39 6.64 -12.55 -1.43
N TYR A 40 6.91 -11.43 -0.74
CA TYR A 40 5.86 -10.52 -0.25
C TYR A 40 5.04 -9.87 -1.37
N GLN A 41 5.68 -9.48 -2.48
CA GLN A 41 4.96 -8.97 -3.66
C GLN A 41 4.17 -10.05 -4.40
N ASN A 42 4.58 -11.31 -4.30
CA ASN A 42 3.89 -12.41 -4.94
C ASN A 42 2.64 -12.89 -4.19
N ASP A 43 2.48 -12.49 -2.94
CA ASP A 43 1.29 -12.78 -2.15
C ASP A 43 0.02 -12.23 -2.85
N PRO A 44 -0.99 -13.08 -3.14
CA PRO A 44 -2.23 -12.66 -3.79
C PRO A 44 -2.92 -11.47 -3.13
N ILE A 45 -2.91 -11.40 -1.79
CA ILE A 45 -3.51 -10.27 -1.07
C ILE A 45 -2.73 -8.97 -1.28
N SER A 46 -1.40 -9.01 -1.40
CA SER A 46 -0.58 -7.84 -1.72
C SER A 46 -0.86 -7.31 -3.12
N LYS A 47 -0.96 -8.22 -4.11
CA LYS A 47 -1.35 -7.86 -5.49
C LYS A 47 -2.72 -7.22 -5.53
N GLU A 48 -3.65 -7.78 -4.79
CA GLU A 48 -5.02 -7.27 -4.70
C GLU A 48 -5.08 -5.91 -3.98
N ALA A 49 -4.32 -5.74 -2.89
CA ALA A 49 -4.22 -4.45 -2.20
C ALA A 49 -3.69 -3.36 -3.15
N ILE A 50 -2.71 -3.67 -3.99
CA ILE A 50 -2.20 -2.72 -5.00
C ILE A 50 -3.27 -2.42 -6.05
N ARG A 51 -4.01 -3.43 -6.54
CA ARG A 51 -5.10 -3.26 -7.51
C ARG A 51 -6.18 -2.35 -6.94
N VAL A 52 -6.67 -2.65 -5.75
CA VAL A 52 -7.69 -1.88 -5.04
C VAL A 52 -7.20 -0.46 -4.77
N SER A 53 -5.96 -0.30 -4.28
CA SER A 53 -5.35 1.01 -4.06
C SER A 53 -5.30 1.86 -5.33
N ASN A 54 -5.02 1.27 -6.50
CA ASN A 54 -5.04 2.00 -7.76
C ASN A 54 -6.46 2.38 -8.20
N LEU A 55 -7.46 1.52 -7.93
CA LEU A 55 -8.86 1.82 -8.22
C LEU A 55 -9.39 3.01 -7.40
N LEU A 56 -8.92 3.21 -6.17
CA LEU A 56 -9.33 4.37 -5.36
C LEU A 56 -9.03 5.71 -6.05
N PHE A 57 -8.00 5.78 -6.90
CA PHE A 57 -7.63 6.98 -7.65
C PHE A 57 -8.10 6.97 -9.11
N ALA A 58 -8.89 5.96 -9.50
CA ALA A 58 -9.60 5.96 -10.76
C ALA A 58 -10.92 6.75 -10.61
N PRO A 59 -11.52 7.24 -11.71
CA PRO A 59 -12.85 7.81 -11.66
C PRO A 59 -13.90 6.75 -11.31
N PRO A 60 -15.00 7.14 -10.64
CA PRO A 60 -16.12 6.23 -10.38
C PRO A 60 -16.76 5.79 -11.70
N SER A 61 -17.30 4.57 -11.72
CA SER A 61 -17.96 3.99 -12.89
C SER A 61 -19.31 3.37 -12.50
N PRO A 62 -20.35 3.44 -13.35
CA PRO A 62 -20.40 4.15 -14.65
C PRO A 62 -20.62 5.67 -14.53
N SER A 63 -21.00 6.16 -13.35
CA SER A 63 -21.39 7.55 -13.13
C SER A 63 -20.73 8.11 -11.87
N PRO A 64 -20.41 9.42 -11.83
CA PRO A 64 -20.00 10.10 -10.60
C PRO A 64 -21.18 10.36 -9.64
N ASN A 65 -22.43 10.06 -10.04
CA ASN A 65 -23.58 10.19 -9.17
C ASN A 65 -23.57 9.11 -8.11
N CYS A 66 -23.62 9.52 -6.84
CA CYS A 66 -23.57 8.64 -5.68
C CYS A 66 -24.54 7.43 -5.72
N ALA A 67 -25.73 7.63 -6.27
CA ALA A 67 -26.77 6.60 -6.35
C ALA A 67 -26.48 5.51 -7.39
N ASP A 68 -25.65 5.81 -8.39
CA ASP A 68 -25.41 4.95 -9.55
C ASP A 68 -23.99 4.38 -9.58
N ILE A 69 -23.20 4.56 -8.52
CA ILE A 69 -21.83 4.05 -8.44
C ILE A 69 -21.89 2.52 -8.30
N GLN A 70 -21.30 1.81 -9.26
CA GLN A 70 -21.12 0.36 -9.21
C GLN A 70 -19.68 -0.01 -8.86
N GLN A 71 -18.72 0.82 -9.29
CA GLN A 71 -17.31 0.64 -8.99
C GLN A 71 -16.78 1.89 -8.32
N LEU A 72 -16.24 1.71 -7.11
CA LEU A 72 -15.72 2.80 -6.31
C LEU A 72 -14.40 3.31 -6.89
N GLY A 73 -14.37 4.62 -7.12
CA GLY A 73 -13.19 5.38 -7.48
C GLY A 73 -13.43 6.83 -7.06
N PHE A 74 -12.39 7.49 -6.54
CA PHE A 74 -12.49 8.85 -6.04
C PHE A 74 -11.87 9.89 -6.97
N GLY A 75 -11.17 9.44 -8.02
CA GLY A 75 -10.52 10.31 -9.00
C GLY A 75 -11.51 11.18 -9.76
N LEU A 76 -11.12 12.39 -10.11
CA LEU A 76 -11.92 13.26 -10.98
C LEU A 76 -11.99 12.71 -12.42
N SER A 77 -10.87 12.16 -12.92
CA SER A 77 -10.79 11.52 -14.24
C SER A 77 -9.56 10.61 -14.35
N TRP A 78 -9.39 9.93 -15.49
CA TRP A 78 -8.20 9.12 -15.74
C TRP A 78 -6.90 9.95 -15.87
N SER A 79 -7.00 11.20 -16.34
CA SER A 79 -5.88 12.14 -16.44
C SER A 79 -5.65 12.93 -15.16
N ASP A 80 -6.72 13.17 -14.39
CA ASP A 80 -6.69 13.90 -13.13
C ASP A 80 -7.02 13.00 -11.93
N ARG A 81 -5.96 12.53 -11.27
CA ARG A 81 -6.03 11.64 -10.11
C ARG A 81 -6.34 12.36 -8.79
N ARG A 82 -6.62 13.67 -8.83
CA ARG A 82 -7.12 14.35 -7.64
C ARG A 82 -8.49 13.80 -7.29
N VAL A 83 -8.79 13.82 -5.99
CA VAL A 83 -9.97 13.18 -5.42
C VAL A 83 -11.10 14.19 -5.27
N ASN A 84 -12.31 13.81 -5.67
CA ASN A 84 -13.50 14.65 -5.48
C ASN A 84 -14.04 14.50 -4.04
N SER A 85 -14.14 15.59 -3.27
CA SER A 85 -14.64 15.52 -1.89
C SER A 85 -16.11 15.12 -1.79
N SER A 86 -16.93 15.44 -2.80
CA SER A 86 -18.33 15.00 -2.84
C SER A 86 -18.46 13.47 -2.97
N LEU A 87 -17.54 12.83 -3.68
CA LEU A 87 -17.50 11.36 -3.78
C LEU A 87 -17.06 10.71 -2.46
N LEU A 88 -16.13 11.33 -1.73
CA LEU A 88 -15.75 10.89 -0.39
C LEU A 88 -16.93 10.95 0.58
N ASN A 89 -17.65 12.06 0.60
CA ASN A 89 -18.85 12.22 1.43
C ASN A 89 -19.94 11.20 1.05
N CYS A 90 -20.13 10.95 -0.24
CA CYS A 90 -21.02 9.89 -0.72
C CYS A 90 -20.62 8.51 -0.17
N ALA A 91 -19.35 8.13 -0.31
CA ALA A 91 -18.86 6.84 0.17
C ALA A 91 -18.99 6.71 1.70
N MET A 92 -18.78 7.81 2.44
CA MET A 92 -18.99 7.85 3.89
C MET A 92 -20.45 7.57 4.24
N VAL A 93 -21.41 8.25 3.60
CA VAL A 93 -22.84 8.05 3.83
C VAL A 93 -23.28 6.62 3.50
N ASN A 94 -22.79 6.05 2.41
CA ASN A 94 -23.16 4.68 2.02
C ASN A 94 -22.46 3.60 2.86
N SER A 95 -21.29 3.89 3.41
CA SER A 95 -20.58 2.99 4.32
C SER A 95 -21.17 3.00 5.74
N LEU A 96 -21.85 4.08 6.12
CA LEU A 96 -22.52 4.22 7.42
C LEU A 96 -23.72 3.26 7.49
N GLY A 97 -23.49 2.06 8.00
CA GLY A 97 -24.53 1.02 8.21
C GLY A 97 -24.32 -0.25 7.39
N ASN A 98 -23.39 -0.25 6.44
CA ASN A 98 -23.00 -1.44 5.69
C ASN A 98 -21.46 -1.51 5.55
N PRO A 99 -20.75 -2.14 6.50
CA PRO A 99 -19.28 -2.26 6.43
C PRO A 99 -18.83 -3.07 5.21
N ASP A 100 -19.73 -3.89 4.66
CA ASP A 100 -19.46 -4.73 3.49
C ASP A 100 -19.52 -3.95 2.18
N TRP A 101 -20.12 -2.76 2.19
CA TRP A 101 -20.27 -1.90 1.01
C TRP A 101 -18.92 -1.63 0.33
N LEU A 102 -17.85 -1.45 1.13
CA LEU A 102 -16.54 -1.13 0.59
C LEU A 102 -15.95 -2.27 -0.24
N TYR A 103 -15.96 -3.51 0.25
CA TYR A 103 -15.38 -4.62 -0.51
C TYR A 103 -16.24 -5.01 -1.72
N GLN A 104 -17.57 -4.84 -1.63
CA GLN A 104 -18.50 -5.07 -2.74
C GLN A 104 -18.21 -4.11 -3.91
N ASN A 105 -18.10 -2.81 -3.63
CA ASN A 105 -17.85 -1.79 -4.66
C ASN A 105 -16.41 -1.73 -5.16
N LEU A 106 -15.46 -2.31 -4.43
CA LEU A 106 -14.08 -2.51 -4.89
C LEU A 106 -13.88 -3.84 -5.63
N SER A 107 -14.92 -4.69 -5.65
CA SER A 107 -14.91 -6.03 -6.25
C SER A 107 -13.71 -6.85 -5.82
N THR A 108 -13.38 -6.81 -4.53
CA THR A 108 -12.27 -7.56 -3.92
C THR A 108 -12.82 -8.76 -3.14
N PRO A 109 -12.15 -9.92 -3.17
CA PRO A 109 -12.54 -11.08 -2.36
C PRO A 109 -12.19 -10.91 -0.87
N TYR A 110 -11.42 -9.88 -0.52
CA TYR A 110 -10.98 -9.59 0.84
C TYR A 110 -11.81 -8.48 1.47
N LYS A 111 -12.10 -8.62 2.77
CA LYS A 111 -12.64 -7.52 3.56
C LYS A 111 -11.66 -6.35 3.55
N ALA A 112 -12.19 -5.14 3.52
CA ALA A 112 -11.39 -3.93 3.37
C ALA A 112 -11.82 -2.86 4.37
N THR A 113 -10.84 -2.09 4.83
CA THR A 113 -11.03 -0.84 5.56
C THR A 113 -10.24 0.24 4.84
N LEU A 114 -10.84 1.41 4.69
CA LEU A 114 -10.16 2.57 4.15
C LEU A 114 -10.26 3.71 5.14
N GLU A 115 -9.10 4.13 5.67
CA GLU A 115 -8.97 5.27 6.56
C GLU A 115 -8.39 6.45 5.76
N ILE A 116 -9.09 7.59 5.82
CA ILE A 116 -8.74 8.79 5.06
C ILE A 116 -8.53 9.93 6.06
N ALA A 117 -7.27 10.30 6.28
CA ALA A 117 -6.91 11.37 7.20
C ALA A 117 -6.41 12.60 6.44
N ASN A 118 -6.76 13.79 6.90
CA ASN A 118 -6.13 15.01 6.43
C ASN A 118 -4.69 15.05 6.95
N VAL A 119 -3.72 15.35 6.09
CA VAL A 119 -2.30 15.42 6.47
C VAL A 119 -2.08 16.47 7.58
N THR A 120 -2.89 17.53 7.62
CA THR A 120 -2.79 18.58 8.63
C THR A 120 -3.65 18.33 9.88
N ASP A 121 -4.66 17.46 9.79
CA ASP A 121 -5.54 17.11 10.91
C ASP A 121 -5.80 15.60 10.93
N VAL A 122 -4.93 14.89 11.66
CA VAL A 122 -4.93 13.43 11.74
C VAL A 122 -5.95 12.90 12.75
N HIS A 123 -6.56 13.77 13.58
CA HIS A 123 -7.36 13.32 14.73
C HIS A 123 -8.78 12.87 14.35
N ASN A 124 -9.27 13.26 13.17
CA ASN A 124 -10.62 12.94 12.70
C ASN A 124 -10.58 12.27 11.32
N PRO A 125 -10.05 11.04 11.21
CA PRO A 125 -10.03 10.33 9.94
C PRO A 125 -11.45 9.92 9.53
N ILE A 126 -11.72 9.97 8.24
CA ILE A 126 -12.91 9.35 7.65
C ILE A 126 -12.61 7.86 7.51
N ILE A 127 -13.41 7.01 8.16
CA ILE A 127 -13.27 5.57 8.10
C ILE A 127 -14.40 4.99 7.25
N LEU A 128 -14.04 4.20 6.24
CA LEU A 128 -14.96 3.45 5.39
C LEU A 128 -14.73 1.95 5.60
N GLY A 129 -15.82 1.19 5.64
CA GLY A 129 -15.80 -0.25 5.89
C GLY A 129 -15.73 -0.59 7.38
N TYR A 130 -14.87 -1.56 7.72
CA TYR A 130 -14.69 -2.02 9.11
C TYR A 130 -13.85 -1.03 9.92
N ASP A 131 -14.09 -0.94 11.22
CA ASP A 131 -13.25 -0.15 12.12
C ASP A 131 -11.86 -0.81 12.22
N PRO A 132 -10.76 -0.08 11.90
CA PRO A 132 -9.42 -0.64 11.95
C PRO A 132 -8.98 -1.10 13.34
N SER A 133 -9.62 -0.60 14.42
CA SER A 133 -9.36 -1.01 15.80
C SER A 133 -10.05 -2.32 16.18
N THR A 134 -11.11 -2.71 15.46
CA THR A 134 -11.86 -3.94 15.66
C THR A 134 -11.93 -4.73 14.34
N PRO A 135 -10.81 -5.38 13.93
CA PRO A 135 -10.78 -6.12 12.68
C PRO A 135 -11.84 -7.24 12.68
N PRO A 136 -12.28 -7.66 11.48
CA PRO A 136 -13.22 -8.78 11.35
C PRO A 136 -12.72 -10.01 12.11
N VAL A 137 -13.66 -10.76 12.71
CA VAL A 137 -13.34 -12.03 13.39
C VAL A 137 -12.68 -12.99 12.39
N ASP A 138 -11.71 -13.78 12.86
CA ASP A 138 -10.97 -14.80 12.08
C ASP A 138 -10.00 -14.27 11.00
N THR A 139 -9.53 -13.02 11.11
CA THR A 139 -8.49 -12.52 10.19
C THR A 139 -7.09 -13.01 10.54
N ILE A 140 -6.44 -13.70 9.61
CA ILE A 140 -5.10 -14.29 9.77
C ILE A 140 -3.98 -13.42 9.17
N HIS A 141 -4.32 -12.60 8.17
CA HIS A 141 -3.35 -11.74 7.48
C HIS A 141 -3.97 -10.38 7.15
N VAL A 142 -3.16 -9.33 7.34
CA VAL A 142 -3.52 -7.95 7.03
C VAL A 142 -2.45 -7.32 6.16
N VAL A 143 -2.84 -6.76 5.02
CA VAL A 143 -1.97 -5.96 4.18
C VAL A 143 -2.44 -4.51 4.24
N LYS A 144 -1.54 -3.60 4.63
CA LYS A 144 -1.80 -2.16 4.70
C LYS A 144 -1.02 -1.43 3.61
N ILE A 145 -1.70 -0.61 2.82
CA ILE A 145 -1.12 0.27 1.81
C ILE A 145 -1.52 1.70 2.11
N ARG A 146 -0.53 2.59 2.22
CA ARG A 146 -0.72 4.03 2.34
C ARG A 146 -0.47 4.71 1.00
N ARG A 147 -1.38 5.58 0.59
CA ARG A 147 -1.23 6.48 -0.55
C ARG A 147 -1.46 7.92 -0.12
N LEU A 148 -0.84 8.86 -0.83
CA LEU A 148 -1.10 10.28 -0.68
C LEU A 148 -2.00 10.72 -1.84
N GLY A 149 -2.95 11.59 -1.53
CA GLY A 149 -3.85 12.17 -2.51
C GLY A 149 -4.09 13.65 -2.23
N THR A 150 -4.61 14.33 -3.24
CA THR A 150 -5.10 15.71 -3.10
C THR A 150 -6.60 15.68 -3.30
N VAL A 151 -7.35 16.12 -2.29
CA VAL A 151 -8.80 16.27 -2.39
C VAL A 151 -9.12 17.66 -2.93
N VAL A 152 -10.09 17.74 -3.83
CA VAL A 152 -10.66 18.96 -4.38
C VAL A 152 -12.06 19.14 -3.83
N ASN A 153 -12.29 20.27 -3.19
CA ASN A 153 -13.59 20.67 -2.67
C ASN A 153 -14.48 21.25 -3.77
N PRO A 154 -15.80 21.37 -3.54
CA PRO A 154 -16.71 21.95 -4.52
C PRO A 154 -16.44 23.43 -4.82
N ASP A 155 -15.78 24.14 -3.87
CA ASP A 155 -15.33 25.52 -4.02
C ASP A 155 -14.01 25.65 -4.80
N GLY A 156 -13.40 24.52 -5.21
CA GLY A 156 -12.12 24.47 -5.91
C GLY A 156 -10.89 24.51 -5.01
N SER A 157 -11.06 24.66 -3.69
CA SER A 157 -9.94 24.55 -2.74
C SER A 157 -9.42 23.11 -2.69
N THR A 158 -8.14 22.95 -2.35
CA THR A 158 -7.50 21.64 -2.29
C THR A 158 -6.75 21.42 -1.00
N TYR A 159 -6.77 20.20 -0.49
CA TYR A 159 -5.97 19.78 0.67
C TYR A 159 -5.39 18.38 0.46
N MET A 160 -4.32 18.07 1.19
CA MET A 160 -3.67 16.76 1.11
C MET A 160 -4.26 15.79 2.11
N VAL A 161 -4.41 14.54 1.69
CA VAL A 161 -4.91 13.45 2.52
C VAL A 161 -4.05 12.20 2.37
N THR A 162 -4.05 11.36 3.40
CA THR A 162 -3.53 10.00 3.36
C THR A 162 -4.68 9.02 3.23
N PHE A 163 -4.58 8.10 2.28
CA PHE A 163 -5.47 6.96 2.11
C PHE A 163 -4.76 5.71 2.62
N ASP A 164 -5.23 5.19 3.75
CA ASP A 164 -4.74 4.00 4.41
C ASP A 164 -5.72 2.85 4.14
N LEU A 165 -5.40 2.03 3.14
CA LEU A 165 -6.16 0.83 2.80
C LEU A 165 -5.62 -0.36 3.59
N SER A 166 -6.48 -1.04 4.33
CA SER A 166 -6.19 -2.31 4.98
C SER A 166 -7.06 -3.40 4.34
N LEU A 167 -6.45 -4.46 3.82
CA LEU A 167 -7.15 -5.67 3.37
C LEU A 167 -6.96 -6.79 4.38
N TYR A 168 -8.02 -7.54 4.64
CA TYR A 168 -8.05 -8.62 5.61
C TYR A 168 -8.36 -9.95 4.92
N LYS A 169 -7.52 -10.96 5.17
CA LYS A 169 -7.75 -12.35 4.75
C LYS A 169 -8.32 -13.15 5.91
N GLU A 170 -9.48 -13.75 5.70
CA GLU A 170 -10.11 -14.70 6.62
C GLU A 170 -9.35 -16.03 6.63
N GLY A 171 -9.29 -16.67 7.80
CA GLY A 171 -8.62 -17.94 8.07
C GLY A 171 -9.44 -19.18 7.78
#